data_AF-A0A2E9A0E2-F1
#
_entry.id   AF-A0A2E9A0E2-F1
#
_cell.length_a   1.000
_cell.length_b   1.000
_cell.length_c   1.000
_cell.angle_alpha   90.00
_cell.angle_beta   90.00
_cell.angle_gamma   90.00
#
_symmetry.space_group_name_H-M   'P 1'
#
loop_
_entity.id
_entity.type
_entity.pdbx_description
1 polymer ?
#
loop_
_entity_poly.entity_id
_entity_poly.type
_entity_poly.pdbx_seq_one_letter_code
_entity_poly.pdbx_strand_id
1 'polypeptide(L)' 'MRDQKKFTDSEISEIIEMALSDDVSFDSIRELYGINSDQIKRIMKANINRSSYKTWRARVKAFSERRKHYK' A
#
# COMPACT_ATOMS: atom_id res chain seq x y z
N MET A 1 -17.21 -13.80 -2.26
CA MET A 1 -17.06 -13.13 -3.57
C MET A 1 -15.91 -12.14 -3.46
N ARG A 2 -15.06 -11.98 -4.48
CA ARG A 2 -13.99 -10.97 -4.45
C ARG A 2 -14.57 -9.69 -5.01
N ASP A 3 -15.07 -8.81 -4.16
CA ASP A 3 -15.43 -7.44 -4.54
C ASP A 3 -14.18 -6.73 -5.05
N GLN A 4 -14.03 -6.67 -6.37
CA GLN A 4 -13.10 -5.73 -7.00
C GLN A 4 -13.75 -4.35 -6.92
N LYS A 5 -13.55 -3.66 -5.80
CA LYS A 5 -13.81 -2.22 -5.74
C LYS A 5 -12.96 -1.57 -6.84
N LYS A 6 -13.63 -1.02 -7.85
CA LYS A 6 -12.98 -0.29 -8.94
C LYS A 6 -12.70 1.11 -8.43
N PHE A 7 -11.43 1.42 -8.27
CA PHE A 7 -10.96 2.77 -7.98
C PHE A 7 -10.85 3.55 -9.29
N THR A 8 -11.16 4.83 -9.22
CA THR A 8 -10.83 5.79 -10.29
C THR A 8 -9.32 5.98 -10.40
N ASP A 9 -8.84 6.48 -11.53
CA ASP A 9 -7.41 6.75 -11.73
C ASP A 9 -6.87 7.76 -10.70
N SER A 10 -7.73 8.70 -10.25
CA SER A 10 -7.40 9.66 -9.18
C SER A 10 -7.21 8.95 -7.84
N GLU A 11 -8.17 8.12 -7.43
CA GLU A 11 -8.06 7.35 -6.19
C GLU A 11 -6.86 6.38 -6.22
N ILE A 12 -6.57 5.77 -7.38
CA ILE A 12 -5.38 4.94 -7.55
C ILE A 12 -4.11 5.77 -7.33
N SER A 13 -4.05 6.97 -7.91
CA SER A 13 -2.90 7.88 -7.76
C SER A 13 -2.72 8.29 -6.30
N GLU A 14 -3.80 8.67 -5.61
CA GLU A 14 -3.78 8.99 -4.17
C GLU A 14 -3.31 7.80 -3.33
N ILE A 15 -3.85 6.60 -3.55
CA ILE A 15 -3.42 5.39 -2.84
C ILE A 15 -1.92 5.12 -3.05
N ILE A 16 -1.41 5.36 -4.26
CA ILE A 16 0.02 5.20 -4.57
C ILE A 16 0.86 6.24 -3.83
N GLU A 17 0.47 7.51 -3.87
CA GLU A 17 1.16 8.59 -3.16
C GLU A 17 1.20 8.33 -1.65
N MET A 18 0.05 7.98 -1.07
CA MET A 18 -0.07 7.59 0.33
C MET A 18 0.80 6.38 0.65
N ALA A 19 0.80 5.34 -0.19
CA ALA A 19 1.61 4.15 0.06
C ALA A 19 3.12 4.38 -0.08
N LEU A 20 3.56 5.40 -0.83
CA LEU A 20 4.97 5.79 -0.98
C LEU A 20 5.46 6.71 0.15
N SER A 21 4.53 7.40 0.83
CA SER A 21 4.82 8.26 1.97
C SER A 21 5.24 7.44 3.20
N ASP A 22 6.33 7.84 3.86
CA ASP A 22 6.76 7.24 5.12
C ASP A 22 5.85 7.60 6.31
N ASP A 23 5.07 8.67 6.18
CA ASP A 23 4.19 9.20 7.24
C ASP A 23 2.81 8.53 7.25
N VAL A 24 2.48 7.75 6.22
CA VAL A 24 1.17 7.13 6.07
C VAL A 24 1.25 5.62 6.30
N SER A 25 0.43 5.15 7.23
CA SER A 25 0.32 3.71 7.50
C SER A 25 -0.69 3.04 6.55
N PHE A 26 -0.55 1.73 6.34
CA PHE A 26 -1.56 0.96 5.61
C PHE A 26 -2.92 0.92 6.31
N ASP A 27 -2.95 1.10 7.64
CA ASP A 27 -4.20 1.18 8.38
C ASP A 27 -4.94 2.48 8.06
N SER A 28 -4.22 3.61 7.90
CA SER A 28 -4.81 4.88 7.45
C SER A 28 -5.42 4.76 6.05
N ILE A 29 -4.72 4.10 5.12
CA ILE A 29 -5.24 3.83 3.77
C ILE A 29 -6.47 2.89 3.84
N ARG A 30 -6.46 1.91 4.76
CA ARG A 30 -7.59 1.02 4.98
C ARG A 30 -8.81 1.77 5.50
N GLU A 31 -8.64 2.70 6.43
CA GLU A 31 -9.72 3.51 7.00
C GLU A 31 -10.37 4.41 5.94
N LEU A 32 -9.56 5.02 5.06
CA LEU A 32 -10.06 5.91 4.01
C LEU A 32 -10.73 5.17 2.85
N TYR A 33 -10.09 4.11 2.33
CA TYR A 33 -10.55 3.45 1.10
C TYR A 33 -11.24 2.11 1.33
N GLY A 34 -11.22 1.58 2.56
CA GLY A 34 -11.83 0.30 2.93
C GLY A 34 -11.07 -0.92 2.40
N ILE A 35 -9.76 -0.81 2.16
CA ILE A 35 -8.94 -1.86 1.55
C ILE A 35 -7.85 -2.41 2.45
N ASN A 36 -7.57 -3.70 2.34
CA ASN A 36 -6.52 -4.33 3.10
C ASN A 36 -5.13 -4.15 2.46
N SER A 37 -4.08 -4.48 3.23
CA SER A 37 -2.70 -4.39 2.77
C SER A 37 -2.39 -5.18 1.49
N ASP A 38 -3.11 -6.28 1.23
CA ASP A 38 -2.89 -7.09 0.04
C ASP A 38 -3.47 -6.43 -1.21
N GLN A 39 -4.62 -5.76 -1.08
CA GLN A 39 -5.18 -4.92 -2.14
C GLN A 39 -4.24 -3.75 -2.46
N ILE A 40 -3.70 -3.07 -1.44
CA ILE A 40 -2.70 -1.99 -1.62
C ILE A 40 -1.47 -2.52 -2.39
N LYS A 41 -0.91 -3.67 -1.99
CA LYS A 41 0.23 -4.29 -2.70
C LYS A 41 -0.11 -4.62 -4.16
N ARG A 42 -1.34 -5.02 -4.46
CA ARG A 42 -1.78 -5.31 -5.83
C ARG A 42 -1.89 -4.04 -6.67
N ILE A 43 -2.45 -2.97 -6.11
CA ILE A 43 -2.52 -1.65 -6.75
C ILE A 43 -1.10 -1.15 -7.04
N MET A 44 -0.20 -1.19 -6.06
CA MET A 44 1.19 -0.80 -6.25
C MET A 44 1.86 -1.62 -7.36
N LYS A 45 1.75 -2.95 -7.32
CA LYS A 45 2.36 -3.84 -8.31
C LYS A 45 1.84 -3.60 -9.74
N ALA A 46 0.58 -3.19 -9.89
CA ALA A 46 -0.03 -2.95 -11.19
C ALA A 46 0.32 -1.58 -11.78
N ASN A 47 0.59 -0.58 -10.94
CA ASN A 47 0.70 0.82 -11.38
C ASN A 47 2.13 1.38 -11.38
N ILE A 48 3.08 0.78 -10.65
CA ILE A 48 4.48 1.24 -10.66
C ILE A 48 5.41 0.22 -11.33
N ASN A 49 6.54 0.70 -11.82
CA ASN A 49 7.53 -0.17 -12.45
C ASN A 49 8.13 -1.18 -11.44
N ARG A 50 8.68 -2.29 -11.97
CA ARG A 50 9.20 -3.40 -11.15
C ARG A 50 10.33 -2.97 -10.20
N SER A 51 11.18 -2.04 -10.62
CA SER A 51 12.31 -1.56 -9.81
C SER A 51 11.83 -0.76 -8.60
N SER A 52 10.95 0.22 -8.82
CA SER A 52 10.32 1.01 -7.76
C SER A 52 9.53 0.12 -6.80
N TYR A 53 8.78 -0.85 -7.32
CA TYR A 53 8.06 -1.81 -6.49
C TYR A 53 9.00 -2.65 -5.61
N LYS A 54 10.15 -3.10 -6.14
CA LYS A 54 11.15 -3.84 -5.36
C LYS A 54 11.68 -2.99 -4.19
N THR A 55 12.06 -1.75 -4.44
CA THR A 55 12.57 -0.81 -3.41
C THR A 55 11.50 -0.50 -2.36
N TRP A 56 10.28 -0.21 -2.78
CA TRP A 56 9.15 0.02 -1.88
C TRP A 56 8.87 -1.21 -1.00
N ARG A 57 8.88 -2.41 -1.58
CA ARG A 57 8.69 -3.66 -0.82
C ARG A 57 9.78 -3.89 0.24
N ALA A 58 11.02 -3.50 -0.03
CA ALA A 58 12.09 -3.55 0.95
C ALA A 58 11.82 -2.60 2.13
N ARG A 59 11.37 -1.37 1.85
CA ARG A 59 10.95 -0.40 2.88
C ARG A 59 9.80 -0.94 3.73
N VAL A 60 8.73 -1.43 3.11
CA VAL A 60 7.57 -2.00 3.83
C VAL A 60 8.00 -3.15 4.75
N LYS A 61 8.91 -4.02 4.29
CA LYS A 61 9.44 -5.13 5.12
C LYS A 61 10.20 -4.60 6.34
N ALA A 62 11.09 -3.62 6.14
CA ALA A 62 11.84 -2.98 7.23
C ALA A 62 10.93 -2.26 8.25
N PHE A 63 9.81 -1.67 7.80
CA PHE A 63 8.80 -1.10 8.70
C PHE A 63 8.03 -2.16 9.49
N SER A 64 7.69 -3.29 8.85
CA SER A 64 7.00 -4.40 9.51
C SER A 64 7.89 -5.10 10.55
N GLU A 65 9.19 -5.21 10.29
CA GLU A 65 10.17 -5.77 11.24
C GLU A 65 10.36 -4.86 12.46
N ARG A 66 10.37 -3.53 12.29
CA ARG A 66 10.39 -2.58 13.42
C ARG A 66 9.18 -2.73 14.36
N ARG A 67 7.99 -3.06 13.83
CA ARG A 67 6.77 -3.26 14.64
C ARG A 67 6.69 -4.62 15.34
N LYS A 68 7.60 -5.57 15.07
CA LYS A 68 7.65 -6.85 15.81
C LYS A 68 8.16 -6.72 17.25
N HIS A 69 8.69 -5.56 17.65
CA HIS A 69 9.13 -5.29 19.02
C HIS A 69 8.04 -4.65 19.91
N TYR A 70 6.77 -5.03 19.71
CA TYR A 70 5.69 -4.79 20.66
C TYR A 70 4.98 -6.11 20.95
N LYS A 71 5.60 -6.91 21.82
CA LYS A 71 4.93 -7.94 22.62
C LYS A 71 5.63 -8.01 23.97
#